data_AF-A0A6L2PQ56-F1
#
_entry.id   AF-A0A6L2PQ56-F1
#
_cell.length_a   1.000
_cell.length_b   1.000
_cell.length_c   1.000
_cell.angle_alpha   90.00
_cell.angle_beta   90.00
_cell.angle_gamma   90.00
#
_symmetry.space_group_name_H-M   'P 1'
#
loop_
_entity.id
_entity.type
_entity.pdbx_description
1 polymer ?
#
loop_
_entity_poly.entity_id
_entity_poly.type
_entity_poly.pdbx_seq_one_letter_code
_entity_poly.pdbx_strand_id
1 'polypeptide(L)'
;TRALPKEATLICIFNIFVPVTIKGDIFRGFFLQARDVATGTWVGTWEEASNTKGLPECAAVTHGDNKDKVQATIVWTAPQNSPGGQVYFT
;
A
#
# COMPACT_ATOMS: atom_id res chain seq x y z
N THR A 1 -43.28 1.70 -2.66
CA THR A 1 -42.06 2.53 -2.52
C THR A 1 -41.26 2.00 -1.36
N ARG A 2 -40.21 1.21 -1.63
CA ARG A 2 -39.39 0.56 -0.59
C ARG A 2 -38.25 1.51 -0.23
N ALA A 3 -38.27 2.07 0.96
CA ALA A 3 -37.19 2.91 1.47
C ALA A 3 -35.93 2.06 1.66
N LEU A 4 -34.84 2.43 1.01
CA LEU A 4 -33.49 1.94 1.33
C LEU A 4 -32.99 2.66 2.58
N PRO A 5 -32.40 1.97 3.57
CA PRO A 5 -31.78 2.63 4.70
C PRO A 5 -30.58 3.44 4.23
N LYS A 6 -30.62 4.71 4.61
CA LYS A 6 -29.51 5.66 4.60
C LYS A 6 -28.58 5.18 5.73
N GLU A 7 -27.27 5.07 5.49
CA GLU A 7 -26.23 4.78 6.53
C GLU A 7 -25.83 3.32 6.80
N ALA A 8 -25.85 2.42 5.82
CA ALA A 8 -25.06 1.19 5.92
C ALA A 8 -23.68 1.41 5.26
N THR A 9 -22.69 1.70 6.10
CA THR A 9 -21.25 1.63 5.87
C THR A 9 -20.88 0.90 4.59
N LEU A 10 -20.36 1.65 3.61
CA LEU A 10 -19.67 1.10 2.47
C LEU A 10 -18.37 0.44 3.00
N ILE A 11 -18.49 -0.75 3.60
CA ILE A 11 -17.34 -1.62 3.83
C ILE A 11 -16.73 -1.77 2.44
N CYS A 12 -15.52 -1.28 2.22
CA CYS A 12 -14.88 -1.30 0.92
C CYS A 12 -14.68 -2.76 0.47
N ILE A 13 -15.66 -3.32 -0.25
CA ILE A 13 -15.60 -4.64 -0.89
C ILE A 13 -14.75 -4.57 -2.18
N PHE A 14 -14.46 -3.37 -2.68
CA PHE A 14 -13.56 -3.17 -3.82
C PHE A 14 -12.11 -3.09 -3.36
N ASN A 15 -11.22 -3.80 -4.06
CA ASN A 15 -9.78 -3.59 -3.93
C ASN A 15 -9.44 -2.16 -4.33
N ILE A 16 -8.82 -1.42 -3.42
CA ILE A 16 -8.30 -0.09 -3.69
C ILE A 16 -6.80 -0.23 -3.94
N PHE A 17 -6.40 0.10 -5.17
CA PHE A 17 -5.00 0.10 -5.60
C PHE A 17 -4.47 1.53 -5.62
N VAL A 18 -3.39 1.78 -4.89
CA VAL A 18 -2.75 3.10 -4.76
C VAL A 18 -1.33 3.02 -5.33
N PRO A 19 -1.03 3.71 -6.45
CA PRO A 19 0.34 3.81 -6.94
C PRO A 19 1.16 4.73 -6.03
N VAL A 20 2.26 4.22 -5.50
CA VAL A 20 3.24 4.94 -4.69
C VAL A 20 4.50 5.13 -5.51
N THR A 21 4.97 6.37 -5.61
CA THR A 21 6.14 6.72 -6.42
C THR A 21 7.23 7.32 -5.54
N ILE A 22 8.40 6.68 -5.55
CA ILE A 22 9.63 7.14 -4.93
C ILE A 22 10.43 7.90 -5.99
N LYS A 23 10.82 9.14 -5.70
CA LYS A 23 11.68 9.98 -6.56
C LYS A 23 12.78 10.59 -5.71
N GLY A 24 13.95 10.76 -6.31
CA GLY A 24 15.09 11.42 -5.70
C GLY A 24 16.25 11.51 -6.68
N ASP A 25 17.44 11.82 -6.15
CA ASP A 25 18.70 11.60 -6.86
C ASP A 25 18.90 10.10 -7.13
N ILE A 26 20.04 9.71 -7.72
CA ILE A 26 20.33 8.30 -7.98
C ILE A 26 20.26 7.48 -6.69
N PHE A 27 19.35 6.50 -6.66
CA PHE A 27 19.22 5.52 -5.59
C PHE A 27 19.30 4.10 -6.14
N ARG A 28 19.80 3.16 -5.33
CA ARG A 28 19.99 1.75 -5.72
C ARG A 28 19.05 0.78 -5.02
N GLY A 29 18.47 1.20 -3.90
CA GLY A 29 17.52 0.42 -3.13
C GLY A 29 16.52 1.31 -2.42
N PHE A 30 15.44 0.68 -1.99
CA PHE A 30 14.43 1.27 -1.12
C PHE A 30 13.86 0.18 -0.23
N PHE A 31 13.24 0.60 0.86
CA PHE A 31 12.42 -0.23 1.72
C PHE A 31 11.24 0.63 2.11
N LEU A 32 10.02 0.14 1.85
CA LEU A 32 8.80 0.90 2.10
C LEU A 32 7.85 0.05 2.94
N GLN A 33 7.33 0.60 4.02
CA GLN A 33 6.29 -0.04 4.86
C GLN A 33 4.98 0.74 4.79
N ALA A 34 3.85 0.06 4.98
CA ALA A 34 2.55 0.70 5.15
C ALA A 34 2.03 0.48 6.58
N ARG A 35 1.67 1.58 7.27
CA ARG A 35 1.18 1.54 8.65
C ARG A 35 -0.09 2.34 8.83
N ASP A 36 -1.01 1.81 9.63
CA ASP A 36 -2.16 2.55 10.11
C ASP A 36 -1.72 3.63 11.12
N VAL A 37 -2.21 4.86 10.96
CA VAL A 37 -1.82 6.00 11.81
C VAL A 37 -2.29 5.82 13.25
N ALA A 38 -3.48 5.24 13.47
CA ALA A 38 -4.07 5.17 14.80
C ALA A 38 -3.44 4.07 15.67
N THR A 39 -3.11 2.94 15.06
CA THR A 39 -2.65 1.73 15.76
C THR A 39 -1.16 1.44 15.57
N GLY A 40 -0.53 2.03 14.55
CA GLY A 40 0.85 1.72 14.15
C GLY A 40 1.02 0.32 13.55
N THR A 41 -0.07 -0.41 13.33
CA THR A 41 -0.06 -1.77 12.80
C THR A 41 0.27 -1.79 11.31
N TRP A 42 0.89 -2.89 10.87
CA TRP A 42 1.20 -3.13 9.47
C TRP A 42 -0.08 -3.46 8.69
N VAL A 43 -0.34 -2.76 7.59
CA VAL A 43 -1.62 -2.86 6.86
C VAL A 43 -1.46 -2.88 5.35
N GLY A 44 -2.36 -3.63 4.70
CA GLY A 44 -2.39 -3.77 3.25
C GLY A 44 -1.29 -4.66 2.70
N THR A 45 -1.23 -4.76 1.38
CA THR A 45 -0.26 -5.60 0.66
C THR A 45 0.38 -4.81 -0.47
N TRP A 46 1.53 -5.26 -0.94
CA TRP A 46 2.21 -4.68 -2.10
C TRP A 46 2.11 -5.64 -3.28
N GLU A 47 1.81 -5.10 -4.46
CA GLU A 47 1.85 -5.88 -5.69
C GLU A 47 3.31 -6.18 -6.05
N GLU A 48 3.63 -7.45 -6.23
CA GLU A 48 4.97 -7.86 -6.64
C GLU A 48 5.17 -7.62 -8.14
N ALA A 49 6.32 -7.04 -8.48
CA ALA A 49 6.83 -6.89 -9.83
C ALA A 49 8.22 -7.51 -9.94
N SER A 50 8.67 -7.80 -11.16
CA SER A 50 9.96 -8.49 -11.41
C SER A 50 11.20 -7.80 -10.81
N ASN A 51 11.12 -6.50 -10.51
CA ASN A 51 12.20 -5.68 -9.94
C ASN A 51 11.92 -5.24 -8.49
N THR A 52 11.00 -5.91 -7.80
CA THR A 52 10.65 -5.66 -6.40
C THR A 52 10.41 -6.98 -5.67
N LYS A 53 10.45 -6.93 -4.34
CA LYS A 53 10.17 -8.08 -3.49
C LYS A 53 9.24 -7.67 -2.36
N GLY A 54 8.09 -8.33 -2.26
CA GLY A 54 7.16 -8.16 -1.15
C GLY A 54 7.70 -8.81 0.12
N LEU A 55 7.36 -8.21 1.25
CA LEU A 55 7.63 -8.70 2.61
C LEU A 55 6.32 -8.67 3.40
N PRO A 56 5.43 -9.66 3.16
CA PRO A 56 4.08 -9.68 3.74
C PRO A 56 4.07 -9.69 5.26
N GLU A 57 5.11 -10.24 5.89
CA GLU A 57 5.26 -10.31 7.34
C GLU A 57 5.29 -8.93 7.99
N CYS A 58 5.67 -7.89 7.24
CA CYS A 58 5.74 -6.52 7.73
C CYS A 58 5.08 -5.46 6.85
N ALA A 59 4.12 -5.88 6.01
CA ALA A 59 3.43 -5.03 5.04
C ALA A 59 4.41 -4.11 4.27
N ALA A 60 5.51 -4.69 3.82
CA ALA A 60 6.62 -3.95 3.22
C ALA A 60 6.97 -4.45 1.83
N VAL A 61 7.72 -3.62 1.11
CA VAL A 61 8.29 -3.95 -0.20
C VAL A 61 9.69 -3.35 -0.33
N THR A 62 10.56 -4.08 -1.01
CA THR A 62 11.92 -3.65 -1.29
C THR A 62 12.26 -3.83 -2.77
N HIS A 63 13.41 -3.29 -3.17
CA HIS A 63 14.00 -3.47 -4.48
C HIS A 63 14.37 -4.93 -4.77
N GLY A 64 14.28 -5.33 -6.04
CA GLY A 64 14.74 -6.64 -6.53
C GLY A 64 16.17 -6.63 -7.08
N ASP A 65 16.72 -5.45 -7.38
CA ASP A 65 18.09 -5.28 -7.89
C ASP A 65 18.76 -3.99 -7.39
N ASN A 66 20.09 -3.95 -7.43
CA ASN A 66 20.91 -2.82 -6.98
C ASN A 66 21.25 -1.82 -8.11
N LYS A 67 20.51 -1.82 -9.22
CA LYS A 67 20.77 -0.89 -10.34
C LYS A 67 20.40 0.54 -9.95
N ASP A 68 21.02 1.50 -10.62
CA ASP A 68 20.69 2.92 -10.46
C ASP A 68 19.27 3.23 -10.91
N LYS A 69 18.57 4.04 -10.11
CA LYS A 69 17.18 4.44 -10.29
C LYS A 69 17.07 5.94 -10.01
N VAL A 70 16.22 6.62 -10.76
CA VAL A 70 15.76 8.00 -10.48
C VAL A 70 14.31 8.03 -10.00
N GLN A 71 13.57 6.94 -10.27
CA GLN A 71 12.19 6.75 -9.89
C GLN A 71 11.90 5.26 -9.70
N ALA A 72 11.02 4.94 -8.75
CA ALA A 72 10.38 3.64 -8.63
C ALA A 72 8.89 3.85 -8.37
N THR A 73 8.02 3.15 -9.11
CA THR A 73 6.57 3.16 -8.89
C THR A 73 6.12 1.75 -8.55
N ILE A 74 5.44 1.61 -7.43
CA ILE A 74 4.94 0.36 -6.84
C ILE A 74 3.47 0.55 -6.48
N VAL A 75 2.72 -0.55 -6.38
CA VAL A 75 1.28 -0.48 -6.07
C VAL A 75 1.04 -1.06 -4.69
N TRP A 76 0.41 -0.26 -3.83
CA TRP A 76 -0.13 -0.70 -2.55
C TRP A 76 -1.61 -1.02 -2.70
N THR A 77 -2.03 -2.14 -2.14
CA THR A 77 -3.41 -2.61 -2.10
C THR A 77 -3.94 -2.44 -0.68
N ALA A 78 -5.01 -1.65 -0.54
CA ALA A 78 -5.62 -1.39 0.76
C ALA A 78 -6.23 -2.67 1.37
N PRO A 79 -6.19 -2.84 2.71
CA PRO A 79 -6.79 -3.99 3.36
C PRO A 79 -8.30 -4.03 3.13
N GLN A 80 -8.81 -5.17 2.66
CA GLN A 80 -10.24 -5.42 2.53
C GLN A 80 -10.92 -5.49 3.90
N ASN A 81 -12.22 -5.19 3.93
CA ASN A 81 -13.06 -5.31 5.12
C ASN A 81 -12.59 -4.49 6.33
N SER A 82 -11.74 -3.49 6.11
CA SER A 82 -11.39 -2.49 7.12
C SER A 82 -12.49 -1.43 7.22
N PRO A 83 -12.82 -0.93 8.44
CA PRO A 83 -13.76 0.17 8.62
C PRO A 83 -13.27 1.52 8.03
N GLY A 84 -12.09 1.53 7.40
CA GLY A 84 -11.43 2.73 6.91
C GLY A 84 -10.45 3.28 7.95
N GLY A 85 -9.50 4.10 7.49
CA GLY A 85 -8.44 4.65 8.32
C GLY A 85 -7.45 5.47 7.51
N GLN A 86 -6.46 6.04 8.20
CA GLN A 86 -5.38 6.77 7.55
C GLN A 86 -4.12 5.92 7.56
N VAL A 87 -3.45 5.84 6.41
CA VAL A 87 -2.21 5.09 6.23
C VAL A 87 -1.07 6.05 5.96
N TYR A 88 0.11 5.76 6.50
CA TYR A 88 1.35 6.42 6.15
C TYR A 88 2.38 5.40 5.64
N PHE A 89 3.26 5.87 4.76
CA PHE A 89 4.36 5.09 4.21
C PHE A 89 5.68 5.58 4.77
N THR A 90 6.59 4.66 5.13
CA THR A 90 7.94 4.96 5.65
C THR A 90 9.01 4.26 4.86
#